data_AF-A0A1W1DMH5-F1
#
_entry.id   AF-A0A1W1DMH5-F1
#
_cell.length_a   1.000
_cell.length_b   1.000
_cell.length_c   1.000
_cell.angle_alpha   90.00
_cell.angle_beta   90.00
_cell.angle_gamma   90.00
#
_symmetry.space_group_name_H-M   'P 1'
#
loop_
_entity.id
_entity.type
_entity.pdbx_description
1 polymer ?
#
loop_
_entity_poly.entity_id
_entity_poly.type
_entity_poly.pdbx_seq_one_letter_code
_entity_poly.pdbx_strand_id
1 'polypeptide(L)'
;MLRAQAEMENLKRRNAKDLENAHKFALDGFVKALLEVKDSLTMGLKTANEEKATIEHIIEGLEMTDKVFLSTMEKFGVETINPKGEPFNPEFHEAVTMLPMPDQKSNSVLEVVQIGFSLNGRLVRPAMVVVVQ
;
A
#
# COMPACT_ATOMS: atom_id res chain seq x y z
N MET A 1 -11.39 43.08 26.24
CA MET A 1 -11.95 41.71 26.33
C MET A 1 -12.79 41.34 25.10
N LEU A 2 -13.74 42.16 24.66
CA LEU A 2 -14.57 41.89 23.45
C LEU A 2 -13.78 41.67 22.15
N ARG A 3 -12.71 42.46 21.89
CA ARG A 3 -11.87 42.29 20.70
C ARG A 3 -11.13 40.94 20.69
N ALA A 4 -10.54 40.56 21.81
CA ALA A 4 -9.84 39.28 21.95
C ALA A 4 -10.80 38.08 21.79
N GLN A 5 -12.05 38.20 22.27
CA GLN A 5 -13.08 37.18 22.06
C GLN A 5 -13.47 37.07 20.58
N ALA A 6 -13.68 38.20 19.90
CA ALA A 6 -14.01 38.23 18.48
C ALA A 6 -12.86 37.71 17.59
N GLU A 7 -11.60 38.03 17.92
CA GLU A 7 -10.41 37.49 17.25
C GLU A 7 -10.32 35.97 17.43
N MET A 8 -10.58 35.47 18.65
CA MET A 8 -10.59 34.03 18.92
C MET A 8 -11.71 33.29 18.19
N GLU A 9 -12.90 33.89 18.05
CA GLU A 9 -14.00 33.30 17.29
C GLU A 9 -13.71 33.26 15.79
N ASN A 10 -13.13 34.33 15.24
CA ASN A 10 -12.66 34.36 13.85
C ASN A 10 -11.57 33.31 13.59
N LEU A 11 -10.61 33.16 14.51
CA LEU A 11 -9.57 32.14 14.42
C LEU A 11 -10.16 30.73 14.45
N LYS A 12 -11.10 30.45 15.37
CA LYS A 12 -11.79 29.15 15.42
C LYS A 12 -12.51 28.82 14.12
N ARG A 13 -13.26 29.78 13.56
CA ARG A 13 -13.97 29.59 12.29
C ARG A 13 -12.99 29.33 11.14
N ARG A 14 -11.87 30.05 11.09
CA ARG A 14 -10.83 29.85 10.09
C ARG A 14 -10.19 28.46 10.24
N ASN A 15 -9.78 28.09 11.44
CA ASN A 15 -9.17 26.78 11.71
C ASN A 15 -10.11 25.63 11.36
N ALA A 16 -11.41 25.75 11.66
CA ALA A 16 -12.40 24.74 11.27
C ALA A 16 -12.46 24.57 9.74
N LYS A 17 -12.44 25.67 8.99
CA LYS A 17 -12.43 25.65 7.53
C LYS A 17 -11.12 25.09 6.97
N ASP A 18 -9.99 25.43 7.56
CA ASP A 18 -8.68 24.92 7.13
C ASP A 18 -8.57 23.41 7.39
N LEU A 19 -9.08 22.93 8.53
CA LEU A 19 -9.17 21.50 8.86
C LEU A 19 -10.10 20.76 7.89
N GLU A 20 -11.28 21.32 7.60
CA GLU A 20 -12.21 20.75 6.62
C GLU A 20 -11.56 20.62 5.23
N ASN A 21 -10.86 21.66 4.78
CA ASN A 21 -10.13 21.64 3.51
C ASN A 21 -9.00 20.60 3.53
N ALA A 22 -8.22 20.53 4.62
CA ALA A 22 -7.15 19.55 4.76
C ALA A 22 -7.69 18.12 4.66
N HIS A 23 -8.82 17.82 5.30
CA HIS A 23 -9.48 16.51 5.18
C HIS A 23 -10.03 16.28 3.76
N LYS A 24 -10.71 17.27 3.18
CA LYS A 24 -11.33 17.15 1.85
C LYS A 24 -10.31 16.89 0.75
N PHE A 25 -9.11 17.47 0.86
CA PHE A 25 -8.05 17.35 -0.13
C PHE A 25 -6.84 16.53 0.35
N ALA A 26 -6.99 15.77 1.43
CA ALA A 26 -5.91 14.97 2.02
C ALA A 26 -5.25 14.00 1.02
N LEU A 27 -6.06 13.48 0.09
CA LEU A 27 -5.63 12.50 -0.91
C LEU A 27 -5.26 13.12 -2.27
N ASP A 28 -5.27 14.45 -2.43
CA ASP A 28 -5.06 15.08 -3.75
C ASP A 28 -3.73 14.64 -4.39
N GLY A 29 -2.65 14.62 -3.59
CA GLY A 29 -1.36 14.11 -4.05
C GLY A 29 -1.37 12.62 -4.40
N PHE A 30 -2.01 11.79 -3.58
CA PHE A 30 -2.09 10.35 -3.79
C PHE A 30 -2.91 10.00 -5.03
N VAL A 31 -4.05 10.66 -5.22
CA VAL A 31 -4.89 10.51 -6.41
C VAL A 31 -4.10 10.88 -7.66
N LYS A 32 -3.36 12.00 -7.65
CA LYS A 32 -2.50 12.39 -8.79
C LYS A 32 -1.48 11.32 -9.14
N ALA A 33 -0.83 10.72 -8.14
CA ALA A 33 0.13 9.64 -8.38
C ALA A 33 -0.54 8.35 -8.87
N LEU A 34 -1.74 8.01 -8.38
CA LEU A 34 -2.51 6.86 -8.88
C LEU A 34 -2.93 7.03 -10.35
N LEU A 35 -3.10 8.25 -10.85
CA LEU A 35 -3.37 8.48 -12.28
C LEU A 35 -2.20 8.00 -13.15
N GLU A 36 -0.95 8.13 -12.71
CA GLU A 36 0.21 7.62 -13.44
C GLU A 36 0.19 6.07 -13.57
N VAL A 37 -0.27 5.40 -12.51
CA VAL A 37 -0.51 3.94 -12.55
C VAL A 37 -1.64 3.60 -13.52
N LYS A 38 -2.72 4.38 -13.51
CA LYS A 38 -3.86 4.18 -14.43
C LYS A 38 -3.43 4.36 -15.90
N ASP A 39 -2.57 5.33 -16.18
CA ASP A 39 -2.05 5.58 -17.52
C ASP A 39 -1.16 4.41 -17.97
N SER A 40 -0.31 3.90 -17.09
CA SER A 40 0.52 2.71 -17.33
C SER A 40 -0.33 1.47 -17.63
N LEU A 41 -1.38 1.22 -16.85
CA LEU A 41 -2.36 0.16 -17.12
C LEU A 41 -3.04 0.32 -18.48
N THR A 42 -3.42 1.56 -18.83
CA THR A 42 -4.11 1.85 -20.10
C THR A 42 -3.19 1.56 -21.28
N MET A 43 -1.91 1.93 -21.17
CA MET A 43 -0.90 1.62 -22.18
C MET A 43 -0.70 0.11 -22.32
N GLY A 44 -0.53 -0.61 -21.21
CA GLY A 44 -0.37 -2.07 -21.22
C GLY A 44 -1.56 -2.79 -21.88
N LEU A 45 -2.79 -2.37 -21.56
CA LEU A 45 -3.99 -2.90 -22.21
C LEU A 45 -4.04 -2.62 -23.71
N LYS A 46 -3.58 -1.45 -24.15
CA LYS A 46 -3.50 -1.13 -25.57
C LYS A 46 -2.53 -2.07 -26.29
N THR A 47 -1.32 -2.22 -25.74
CA THR A 47 -0.29 -3.13 -26.28
C THR A 47 -0.80 -4.58 -26.33
N ALA A 48 -1.51 -5.04 -25.29
CA ALA A 48 -2.06 -6.39 -25.24
C ALA A 48 -3.11 -6.68 -26.33
N ASN A 49 -3.78 -5.65 -26.87
CA ASN A 49 -4.79 -5.79 -27.92
C ASN A 49 -4.23 -5.63 -29.34
N GLU A 50 -2.91 -5.40 -29.51
CA GLU A 50 -2.29 -5.34 -30.82
C GLU A 50 -2.20 -6.75 -31.45
N GLU A 51 -2.39 -6.86 -32.77
CA GLU A 51 -2.37 -8.16 -33.47
C GLU A 51 -1.06 -8.96 -33.29
N LYS A 52 0.03 -8.27 -32.96
CA LYS A 52 1.36 -8.85 -32.75
C LYS A 52 1.74 -8.97 -31.27
N ALA A 53 0.81 -8.71 -30.35
CA ALA A 53 1.05 -8.87 -28.93
C ALA A 53 1.42 -10.34 -28.63
N THR A 54 2.41 -10.53 -27.76
CA THR A 54 2.78 -11.86 -27.26
C THR A 54 2.54 -11.89 -25.76
N ILE A 55 2.52 -13.08 -25.19
CA ILE A 55 2.36 -13.25 -23.74
C ILE A 55 3.52 -12.54 -23.00
N GLU A 56 4.74 -12.61 -23.54
CA GLU A 56 5.91 -11.95 -22.97
C GLU A 56 5.74 -10.42 -22.90
N HIS A 57 5.26 -9.78 -23.98
CA HIS A 57 4.98 -8.35 -23.99
C HIS A 57 3.94 -7.95 -22.92
N ILE A 58 2.94 -8.81 -22.70
CA ILE A 58 1.89 -8.57 -21.70
C ILE A 58 2.48 -8.69 -20.28
N ILE A 59 3.29 -9.73 -20.02
CA ILE A 59 3.95 -9.93 -18.73
C ILE A 59 4.84 -8.73 -18.40
N GLU A 60 5.70 -8.30 -19.33
CA GLU A 60 6.57 -7.13 -19.13
C GLU A 60 5.75 -5.86 -18.82
N GLY A 61 4.64 -5.64 -19.54
CA GLY A 61 3.73 -4.52 -19.28
C GLY A 61 3.12 -4.55 -17.88
N LEU A 62 2.73 -5.73 -17.40
CA LEU A 62 2.19 -5.92 -16.05
C LEU A 62 3.26 -5.70 -14.98
N GLU A 63 4.47 -6.24 -15.16
CA GLU A 63 5.59 -6.06 -14.23
C GLU A 63 6.00 -4.57 -14.11
N MET A 64 6.06 -3.85 -15.24
CA MET A 64 6.32 -2.41 -15.23
C MET A 64 5.24 -1.65 -14.46
N THR A 65 3.98 -2.00 -14.67
CA THR A 65 2.84 -1.37 -14.00
C THR A 65 2.86 -1.63 -12.49
N ASP A 66 3.12 -2.87 -12.09
CA ASP A 66 3.22 -3.26 -10.67
C ASP A 66 4.34 -2.49 -9.96
N LYS A 67 5.49 -2.34 -10.61
CA LYS A 67 6.61 -1.54 -10.09
C LYS A 67 6.24 -0.06 -9.90
N VAL A 68 5.54 0.55 -10.85
CA VAL A 68 5.05 1.93 -10.72
C VAL A 68 4.02 2.04 -9.59
N PHE A 69 3.16 1.03 -9.43
CA PHE A 69 2.17 1.00 -8.36
C PHE A 69 2.82 0.89 -6.98
N LEU A 70 3.75 -0.04 -6.77
CA LEU A 70 4.46 -0.22 -5.49
C LEU A 70 5.29 1.02 -5.13
N SER A 71 6.06 1.57 -6.07
CA SER A 71 6.82 2.81 -5.82
C SER A 71 5.92 4.02 -5.50
N THR A 72 4.73 4.08 -6.11
CA THR A 72 3.71 5.08 -5.76
C THR A 72 3.22 4.88 -4.33
N MET A 73 2.92 3.66 -3.92
CA MET A 73 2.50 3.33 -2.55
C MET A 73 3.58 3.75 -1.53
N GLU A 74 4.83 3.37 -1.76
CA GLU A 74 5.98 3.70 -0.90
C GLU A 74 6.17 5.22 -0.74
N LYS A 75 6.03 5.99 -1.82
CA LYS A 75 6.13 7.46 -1.79
C LYS A 75 5.10 8.11 -0.85
N PHE A 76 3.96 7.47 -0.62
CA PHE A 76 2.92 7.94 0.29
C PHE A 76 2.95 7.23 1.66
N GLY A 77 4.07 6.56 1.98
CA GLY A 77 4.31 5.94 3.27
C GLY A 77 3.65 4.57 3.43
N VAL A 78 3.20 3.95 2.34
CA VAL A 78 2.70 2.57 2.36
C VAL A 78 3.84 1.61 2.12
N GLU A 79 4.12 0.73 3.07
CA GLU A 79 5.23 -0.22 3.00
C GLU A 79 4.71 -1.64 2.85
N THR A 80 5.42 -2.44 2.04
CA THR A 80 5.09 -3.85 1.81
C THR A 80 5.62 -4.72 2.95
N ILE A 81 4.78 -5.65 3.44
CA ILE A 81 5.15 -6.67 4.42
C ILE A 81 5.20 -8.02 3.69
N ASN A 82 6.41 -8.50 3.38
CA ASN A 82 6.64 -9.77 2.68
C ASN A 82 7.71 -10.62 3.41
N PRO A 83 7.35 -11.20 4.57
CA PRO A 83 8.31 -11.71 5.56
C PRO A 83 8.83 -13.12 5.25
N LYS A 84 8.96 -13.52 3.98
CA LYS A 84 9.35 -14.89 3.62
C LYS A 84 10.74 -15.23 4.19
N GLY A 85 10.82 -16.27 5.02
CA GLY A 85 12.04 -16.68 5.72
C GLY A 85 12.33 -15.92 7.02
N GLU A 86 11.51 -14.93 7.38
CA GLU A 86 11.65 -14.18 8.63
C GLU A 86 10.91 -14.86 9.80
N PRO A 87 11.23 -14.54 11.07
CA PRO A 87 10.43 -14.98 12.20
C PRO A 87 8.97 -14.52 12.09
N PHE A 88 8.04 -15.40 12.48
CA PHE A 88 6.64 -15.02 12.57
C PHE A 88 6.43 -13.92 13.63
N ASN A 89 5.77 -12.82 13.24
CA ASN A 89 5.41 -11.72 14.11
C ASN A 89 3.89 -11.50 14.06
N PRO A 90 3.13 -11.81 15.13
CA PRO A 90 1.68 -11.62 15.20
C PRO A 90 1.21 -10.18 15.02
N GLU A 91 2.07 -9.18 15.21
CA GLU A 91 1.71 -7.77 15.00
C GLU A 91 1.57 -7.42 13.52
N PHE A 92 2.23 -8.16 12.63
CA PHE A 92 2.27 -7.85 11.20
C PHE A 92 1.82 -9.02 10.32
N HIS A 93 1.77 -10.24 10.87
CA HIS A 93 1.51 -11.47 10.12
C HIS A 93 0.29 -12.21 10.69
N GLU A 94 -0.48 -12.82 9.82
CA GLU A 94 -1.60 -13.71 10.16
C GLU A 94 -1.27 -15.12 9.66
N ALA A 95 -1.09 -16.06 10.60
CA ALA A 95 -0.78 -17.44 10.24
C ALA A 95 -2.05 -18.16 9.77
N VAL A 96 -2.13 -18.50 8.49
CA VAL A 96 -3.26 -19.27 7.93
C VAL A 96 -3.18 -20.74 8.26
N THR A 97 -1.96 -21.28 8.36
CA THR A 97 -1.70 -22.66 8.76
C THR A 97 -0.26 -22.81 9.24
N MET A 98 0.01 -23.93 9.91
CA MET A 98 1.35 -24.34 10.33
C MET A 98 1.70 -25.69 9.71
N LEU A 99 2.91 -25.83 9.18
CA LEU A 99 3.40 -27.07 8.56
C LEU A 99 4.67 -27.57 9.26
N PRO A 100 4.79 -28.88 9.51
CA PRO A 100 6.03 -29.46 10.02
C PRO A 100 7.10 -29.47 8.93
N MET A 101 8.23 -28.80 9.17
CA MET A 101 9.38 -28.79 8.26
C MET A 101 10.65 -29.20 9.02
N PRO A 102 11.08 -30.47 8.94
CA PRO A 102 12.20 -31.01 9.72
C PRO A 102 13.52 -30.26 9.55
N ASP A 103 13.73 -29.68 8.35
CA ASP A 103 14.97 -29.02 7.95
C ASP A 103 14.89 -27.48 8.06
N GLN A 104 13.82 -26.92 8.63
CA GLN A 104 13.64 -25.47 8.77
C GLN A 104 13.46 -25.04 10.23
N LYS A 105 13.69 -23.75 10.47
CA LYS A 105 13.57 -23.15 11.79
C LYS A 105 12.08 -23.07 12.19
N SER A 106 11.74 -23.62 13.36
CA SER A 106 10.38 -23.46 13.93
C SER A 106 10.04 -21.97 14.15
N ASN A 107 8.77 -21.63 13.99
CA ASN A 107 8.21 -20.28 14.12
C ASN A 107 8.77 -19.25 13.11
N SER A 108 9.25 -19.69 11.94
CA SER A 108 9.54 -18.81 10.79
C SER A 108 8.46 -18.89 9.72
N VAL A 109 8.31 -17.82 8.96
CA VAL A 109 7.43 -17.77 7.79
C VAL A 109 8.02 -18.63 6.67
N LEU A 110 7.33 -19.71 6.34
CA LEU A 110 7.66 -20.59 5.23
C LEU A 110 7.29 -19.95 3.89
N GLU A 111 6.08 -19.41 3.81
CA GLU A 111 5.51 -18.86 2.59
C GLU A 111 4.58 -17.69 2.92
N VAL A 112 4.56 -16.69 2.04
CA VAL A 112 3.64 -15.57 2.10
C VAL A 112 2.54 -15.82 1.06
N VAL A 113 1.35 -16.17 1.55
CA VAL A 113 0.16 -16.43 0.72
C VAL A 113 -0.41 -15.12 0.19
N GLN A 114 -0.38 -14.08 1.02
CA GLN A 114 -0.81 -12.74 0.66
C GLN A 114 0.10 -11.71 1.35
N ILE A 115 0.67 -10.80 0.57
CA ILE A 115 1.50 -9.71 1.10
C ILE A 115 0.67 -8.78 2.00
N GLY A 116 1.28 -8.32 3.09
CA GLY A 116 0.71 -7.32 3.98
C GLY A 116 1.14 -5.90 3.60
N PHE A 117 0.53 -4.91 4.23
CA PHE A 117 0.89 -3.51 4.07
C PHE A 117 0.77 -2.74 5.39
N SER A 118 1.68 -1.79 5.59
CA SER A 118 1.59 -0.76 6.63
C SER A 118 1.44 0.62 5.99
N LEU A 119 0.89 1.60 6.71
CA LEU A 119 0.83 3.00 6.31
C LEU A 119 1.41 3.84 7.45
N ASN A 120 2.55 4.48 7.20
CA ASN A 120 3.27 5.28 8.19
C ASN A 120 3.46 4.51 9.52
N GLY A 121 3.89 3.24 9.43
CA GLY A 121 4.09 2.34 10.56
C GLY A 121 2.82 1.75 11.17
N ARG A 122 1.61 2.18 10.76
CA ARG A 122 0.35 1.58 11.19
C ARG A 122 -0.01 0.42 10.28
N LEU A 123 -0.25 -0.77 10.83
CA LEU A 123 -0.72 -1.91 10.05
C LEU A 123 -2.05 -1.57 9.32
N VAL A 124 -2.07 -1.79 8.00
CA VAL A 124 -3.27 -1.68 7.16
C VAL A 124 -3.87 -3.06 6.93
N ARG A 125 -3.02 -4.03 6.58
CA ARG A 125 -3.40 -5.42 6.37
C ARG A 125 -2.22 -6.33 6.74
N PRO A 126 -2.41 -7.37 7.55
CA PRO A 126 -1.33 -8.31 7.83
C PRO A 126 -0.94 -9.12 6.59
N ALA A 127 0.29 -9.61 6.58
CA ALA A 127 0.69 -10.63 5.62
C ALA A 127 0.10 -11.98 6.04
N MET A 128 -0.63 -12.65 5.14
CA MET A 128 -1.12 -14.01 5.41
C MET A 128 -0.01 -14.99 5.09
N VAL A 129 0.38 -15.80 6.08
CA VAL A 129 1.59 -16.61 6.02
C VAL A 129 1.35 -18.06 6.42
N VAL A 130 2.12 -18.95 5.82
CA VAL A 130 2.33 -20.31 6.33
C VAL A 130 3.54 -20.28 7.25
N VAL A 131 3.41 -20.82 8.45
CA VAL A 131 4.49 -20.82 9.46
C VAL A 131 5.02 -22.24 9.64
N VAL A 132 6.32 -22.37 9.86
CA VAL A 132 6.93 -23.65 10.24
C VAL A 132 6.55 -23.97 11.69
N GLN A 133 5.99 -25.16 11.90
CA GLN A 133 5.67 -25.69 13.24
C GLN A 133 6.94 -25.86 14.09
#